data_AF-A0A5B7F386-F1
#
_entry.id   AF-A0A5B7F386-F1
#
_cell.length_a   1.000
_cell.length_b   1.000
_cell.length_c   1.000
_cell.angle_alpha   90.00
_cell.angle_beta   90.00
_cell.angle_gamma   90.00
#
_symmetry.space_group_name_H-M   'P 1'
#
loop_
_entity.id
_entity.type
_entity.pdbx_description
1 polymer ?
#
loop_
_entity_poly.entity_id
_entity_poly.type
_entity_poly.pdbx_seq_one_letter_code
_entity_poly.pdbx_strand_id
1 'polypeptide(L)'
;MMNQIVNENTRYRGDDEPARLDLVFTRVQINDDLRYECPLGKNDHVVIEMEAEVNSAYKIGVTRFVPKYNPREEGKKDWFNVRGARAKKKRDEAWKKKMKETEI
;
A
#
# COMPACT_ATOMS: atom_id res chain seq x y z
N MET A 1 -16.47 15.53 -15.52
CA MET A 1 -15.91 15.96 -14.21
C MET A 1 -15.68 14.72 -13.37
N MET A 2 -14.65 14.68 -12.52
CA MET A 2 -14.43 13.57 -11.57
C MET A 2 -14.82 14.05 -10.17
N ASN A 3 -15.50 13.19 -9.41
CA ASN A 3 -15.95 13.47 -8.06
C ASN A 3 -15.09 12.66 -7.08
N GLN A 4 -14.62 13.32 -6.02
CA GLN A 4 -13.98 12.67 -4.89
C GLN A 4 -15.08 12.12 -3.98
N ILE A 5 -14.95 10.85 -3.57
CA ILE A 5 -16.03 10.14 -2.85
C ILE A 5 -15.68 9.75 -1.41
N VAL A 6 -14.43 9.95 -0.97
CA VAL A 6 -13.99 9.55 0.37
C VAL A 6 -14.33 10.64 1.38
N ASN A 7 -15.22 10.36 2.32
CA ASN A 7 -15.68 11.38 3.27
C ASN A 7 -15.01 11.29 4.65
N GLU A 8 -14.43 10.14 4.98
CA GLU A 8 -13.85 9.88 6.29
C GLU A 8 -12.33 10.12 6.34
N ASN A 9 -11.81 10.26 7.56
CA ASN A 9 -10.37 10.20 7.79
C ASN A 9 -9.90 8.77 7.52
N THR A 10 -8.79 8.67 6.80
CA THR A 10 -8.26 7.38 6.33
C THR A 10 -6.98 7.01 7.04
N ARG A 11 -6.44 7.89 7.89
CA ARG A 11 -5.25 7.64 8.69
C ARG A 11 -5.48 7.98 10.16
N TYR A 12 -5.13 7.04 11.01
CA TYR A 12 -5.16 7.12 12.47
C TYR A 12 -3.86 6.56 13.03
N ARG A 13 -3.02 7.42 13.64
CA ARG A 13 -1.71 7.02 14.18
C ARG A 13 -1.54 7.50 15.62
N GLY A 14 -1.74 6.61 16.60
CA GLY A 14 -1.49 6.94 18.00
C GLY A 14 -2.23 8.21 18.42
N ASP A 15 -1.47 9.21 18.88
CA ASP A 15 -1.99 10.52 19.30
C ASP A 15 -1.97 11.59 18.18
N ASP A 16 -1.55 11.23 16.95
CA ASP A 16 -1.59 12.14 15.80
C ASP A 16 -3.04 12.48 15.44
N GLU A 17 -3.27 13.70 14.95
CA GLU A 17 -4.58 14.12 14.46
C GLU A 17 -5.02 13.26 13.25
N PRO A 18 -6.23 12.68 13.28
CA PRO A 18 -6.76 11.92 12.16
C PRO A 18 -6.79 12.73 10.87
N ALA A 19 -6.39 12.11 9.76
CA ALA A 19 -6.31 12.79 8.48
C ALA A 19 -6.88 11.94 7.33
N ARG A 20 -7.51 12.61 6.36
CA ARG A 20 -7.95 12.02 5.09
C ARG A 20 -6.83 12.12 4.06
N LEU A 21 -6.06 11.05 3.92
CA LEU A 21 -4.91 10.99 3.00
C LEU A 21 -5.15 10.09 1.79
N ASP A 22 -6.11 9.17 1.87
CA ASP A 22 -6.48 8.28 0.78
C ASP A 22 -7.74 8.82 0.10
N LEU A 23 -7.66 8.98 -1.22
CA LEU A 23 -8.72 9.60 -2.02
C LEU A 23 -9.10 8.67 -3.16
N VAL A 24 -10.40 8.51 -3.37
CA VAL A 24 -10.97 7.79 -4.52
C VAL A 24 -11.73 8.81 -5.36
N PHE A 25 -11.44 8.83 -6.67
CA PHE A 25 -12.10 9.69 -7.64
C PHE A 25 -12.84 8.85 -8.67
N THR A 26 -14.08 9.23 -8.97
CA THR A 26 -14.94 8.52 -9.89
C THR A 26 -15.55 9.50 -10.90
N ARG A 27 -15.92 9.01 -12.09
CA ARG A 27 -16.73 9.80 -13.05
C ARG A 27 -18.22 9.55 -12.91
N VAL A 28 -18.60 8.54 -12.12
CA VAL A 28 -19.96 8.02 -12.00
C VAL A 28 -20.31 8.04 -10.52
N GLN A 29 -21.52 8.47 -10.16
CA GLN A 29 -21.99 8.28 -8.78
C GLN A 29 -21.98 6.79 -8.49
N ILE A 30 -21.13 6.40 -7.55
CA ILE A 30 -21.13 5.07 -6.96
C ILE A 30 -22.08 5.18 -5.77
N ASN A 31 -22.97 4.21 -5.62
CA ASN A 31 -23.86 4.15 -4.45
C ASN A 31 -23.01 4.14 -3.16
N ASP A 32 -23.59 4.61 -2.06
CA ASP A 32 -22.94 4.91 -0.76
C ASP A 32 -22.26 3.73 -0.04
N ASP A 33 -21.94 2.64 -0.73
CA ASP A 33 -21.38 1.39 -0.19
C ASP A 33 -19.85 1.46 0.02
N LEU A 34 -19.28 2.65 0.30
CA LEU A 34 -17.90 2.71 0.76
C LEU A 34 -17.83 2.21 2.21
N ARG A 35 -17.06 1.15 2.41
CA ARG A 35 -16.81 0.60 3.74
C ARG A 35 -15.40 0.93 4.17
N TYR A 36 -15.27 1.34 5.43
CA TYR A 36 -14.02 1.73 6.05
C TYR A 36 -13.68 0.71 7.12
N GLU A 37 -12.71 -0.15 6.86
CA GLU A 37 -12.26 -1.15 7.82
C GLU A 37 -10.99 -0.69 8.54
N CYS A 38 -11.06 -0.69 9.88
CA CYS A 38 -9.91 -0.39 10.70
C CYS A 38 -8.87 -1.52 10.59
N PRO A 39 -7.63 -1.25 10.16
CA PRO A 39 -6.57 -2.23 10.20
C PRO A 39 -6.26 -2.55 11.66
N LEU A 40 -6.66 -3.73 12.15
CA LEU A 40 -6.40 -4.17 13.52
C LEU A 40 -4.88 -4.24 13.82
N GLY A 41 -4.29 -3.10 14.22
CA GLY A 41 -2.92 -2.94 14.69
C GLY A 41 -1.80 -3.13 13.67
N LYS A 42 -2.10 -3.29 12.37
CA LYS A 42 -1.08 -3.58 11.33
C LYS A 42 -0.67 -2.39 10.47
N ASN A 43 -1.53 -1.38 10.37
CA ASN A 43 -1.32 -0.19 9.54
C ASN A 43 -1.98 1.00 10.24
N ASP A 44 -1.48 2.21 10.03
CA ASP A 44 -2.15 3.44 10.44
C ASP A 44 -3.18 3.92 9.40
N HIS A 45 -3.25 3.29 8.23
CA HIS A 45 -4.25 3.58 7.19
C HIS A 45 -5.44 2.62 7.16
N VAL A 46 -6.65 3.18 7.14
CA VAL A 46 -7.94 2.51 6.97
C VAL A 46 -8.03 1.83 5.61
N VAL A 47 -8.59 0.62 5.58
CA VAL A 47 -8.89 -0.08 4.34
C VAL A 47 -10.22 0.45 3.81
N ILE A 48 -10.22 0.97 2.57
CA ILE A 48 -11.41 1.42 1.88
C ILE A 48 -11.86 0.30 0.94
N GLU A 49 -13.03 -0.28 1.22
CA GLU A 49 -13.68 -1.25 0.35
C GLU A 49 -14.81 -0.56 -0.42
N MET A 50 -14.90 -0.86 -1.72
CA MET A 50 -15.88 -0.27 -2.63
C MET A 50 -16.32 -1.34 -3.62
N GLU A 51 -17.63 -1.52 -3.74
CA GLU A 51 -18.22 -2.32 -4.80
C GLU A 51 -18.54 -1.44 -6.00
N ALA A 52 -17.99 -1.78 -7.17
CA ALA A 52 -18.21 -1.05 -8.40
C ALA A 52 -18.81 -1.97 -9.44
N GLU A 53 -19.97 -1.58 -9.98
CA GLU A 53 -20.56 -2.30 -11.08
C GLU A 53 -19.78 -2.00 -12.38
N VAL A 54 -19.00 -2.98 -12.81
CA VAL A 54 -18.19 -2.85 -14.03
C VAL A 54 -19.03 -3.29 -15.23
N ASN A 55 -19.26 -2.36 -16.17
CA ASN A 55 -19.90 -2.66 -17.44
C ASN A 55 -19.20 -3.84 -18.15
N SER A 56 -19.98 -4.78 -18.67
CA SER A 56 -19.51 -6.05 -19.23
C SER A 56 -18.45 -5.87 -20.34
N ALA A 57 -18.55 -4.81 -21.15
CA ALA A 57 -17.56 -4.47 -22.16
C ALA A 57 -16.17 -4.14 -21.56
N TYR A 58 -16.15 -3.49 -20.39
CA TYR A 58 -14.92 -3.14 -19.68
C TYR A 58 -14.26 -4.39 -19.06
N LYS A 59 -15.06 -5.35 -18.56
CA LYS A 59 -14.57 -6.66 -18.10
C LYS A 59 -13.85 -7.43 -19.21
N ILE A 60 -14.39 -7.43 -20.43
CA ILE A 60 -13.73 -8.04 -21.61
C ILE A 60 -12.41 -7.30 -21.91
N GLY A 61 -12.42 -5.97 -21.85
CA GLY A 61 -11.25 -5.11 -22.03
C GLY A 61 -10.10 -5.46 -21.09
N VAL A 62 -10.38 -5.45 -19.79
CA VAL A 62 -9.38 -5.72 -18.75
C VAL A 62 -8.89 -7.17 -18.80
N THR A 63 -9.78 -8.15 -18.96
CA THR A 63 -9.38 -9.56 -18.97
C THR A 63 -8.55 -9.96 -20.17
N ARG A 64 -8.83 -9.39 -21.35
CA ARG A 64 -8.13 -9.77 -22.60
C ARG A 64 -6.89 -8.92 -22.88
N PHE A 65 -6.91 -7.64 -22.53
CA PHE A 65 -5.90 -6.69 -23.02
C PHE A 65 -4.99 -6.11 -21.94
N VAL A 66 -5.33 -6.23 -20.65
CA VAL A 66 -4.40 -5.82 -19.58
C VAL A 66 -3.42 -6.97 -19.35
N PRO A 67 -2.11 -6.75 -19.53
CA PRO A 67 -1.10 -7.77 -19.26
C PRO A 67 -1.17 -8.17 -17.79
N LYS A 68 -1.57 -9.41 -17.52
CA LYS A 68 -1.46 -9.98 -16.18
C LYS A 68 0.02 -10.22 -15.91
N TYR A 69 0.56 -9.52 -14.92
CA TYR A 69 1.91 -9.78 -14.44
C TYR A 69 1.94 -11.20 -13.87
N ASN A 70 2.52 -12.12 -14.62
CA ASN A 70 2.90 -13.43 -14.13
C ASN A 70 4.29 -13.28 -13.51
N PRO A 71 4.41 -13.24 -12.17
CA PRO A 71 5.72 -13.19 -11.56
C PRO A 71 6.52 -14.42 -12.01
N ARG A 72 7.71 -14.21 -12.57
CA ARG A 72 8.66 -15.29 -12.80
C ARG A 72 8.94 -15.96 -11.47
N GLU A 73 8.74 -17.27 -11.37
CA GLU A 73 8.93 -18.03 -10.12
C GLU A 73 10.33 -17.80 -9.52
N GLU A 74 11.33 -17.59 -10.37
CA GLU A 74 12.74 -17.37 -10.01
C GLU A 74 13.01 -15.99 -9.37
N GLY A 75 12.14 -14.98 -9.57
CA GLY A 75 12.42 -13.60 -9.13
C GLY A 75 11.93 -13.23 -7.72
N LYS A 76 11.05 -14.05 -7.13
CA LYS A 76 10.37 -13.70 -5.86
C LYS A 76 11.27 -13.82 -4.63
N LYS A 77 12.26 -14.72 -4.64
CA LYS A 77 13.14 -14.94 -3.48
C LYS A 77 14.40 -14.07 -3.49
N ASP A 78 14.89 -13.64 -4.65
CA ASP A 78 16.19 -12.99 -4.72
C ASP A 78 16.16 -11.49 -4.40
N TRP A 79 15.15 -10.76 -4.89
CA TRP A 79 15.11 -9.30 -4.71
C TRP A 79 15.07 -8.89 -3.24
N PHE A 80 14.17 -9.50 -2.45
CA PHE A 80 13.94 -9.10 -1.06
C PHE A 80 15.07 -9.60 -0.15
N ASN A 81 15.61 -10.79 -0.41
CA ASN A 81 16.64 -11.39 0.43
C ASN A 81 18.03 -10.79 0.19
N VAL A 82 18.43 -10.55 -1.08
CA VAL A 82 19.79 -10.07 -1.38
C VAL A 82 19.98 -8.61 -0.99
N ARG A 83 19.01 -7.74 -1.32
CA ARG A 83 19.07 -6.32 -0.92
C ARG A 83 18.88 -6.15 0.58
N GLY A 84 17.97 -6.90 1.20
CA GLY A 84 17.76 -6.92 2.64
C GLY A 84 19.01 -7.37 3.40
N ALA A 85 19.66 -8.46 2.98
CA ALA A 85 20.89 -8.94 3.59
C ALA A 85 22.04 -7.93 3.46
N ARG A 86 22.18 -7.28 2.30
CA ARG A 86 23.21 -6.25 2.07
C ARG A 86 22.99 -5.01 2.94
N ALA A 87 21.74 -4.58 3.09
CA ALA A 87 21.37 -3.46 3.96
C ALA A 87 21.64 -3.78 5.44
N LYS A 88 21.26 -4.99 5.90
CA LYS A 88 21.54 -5.48 7.26
C LYS A 88 23.04 -5.51 7.54
N LYS A 89 23.84 -6.05 6.62
CA LYS A 89 25.32 -6.08 6.75
C LYS A 89 25.92 -4.69 6.90
N LYS A 90 25.50 -3.73 6.06
CA LYS A 90 25.96 -2.32 6.15
C LYS A 90 25.62 -1.69 7.49
N ARG A 91 24.40 -1.91 7.99
CA ARG A 91 23.96 -1.41 9.30
C ARG A 91 24.84 -1.98 10.42
N ASP A 92 25.08 -3.30 10.40
CA ASP A 92 25.83 -3.98 11.46
C ASP A 92 27.32 -3.57 11.45
N GLU A 93 27.92 -3.32 10.27
CA GLU A 93 29.28 -2.77 10.13
C GLU A 93 29.36 -1.32 10.66
N ALA A 94 28.41 -0.47 10.31
CA ALA A 94 28.33 0.89 10.82
C ALA A 94 28.18 0.92 12.35
N TRP A 95 27.36 0.02 12.91
CA TRP A 95 27.20 -0.12 14.35
C TRP A 95 28.50 -0.56 15.05
N LYS A 96 29.23 -1.54 14.48
CA LYS A 96 30.54 -1.95 14.99
C LYS A 96 31.57 -0.82 14.95
N LYS A 97 31.58 -0.03 13.86
CA LYS A 97 32.46 1.14 13.74
C LYS A 97 32.15 2.16 14.84
N LYS A 98 30.86 2.49 15.02
CA LYS A 98 30.42 3.39 16.08
C LYS A 98 30.82 2.87 17.47
N MET A 99 30.62 1.59 17.76
CA MET A 99 31.00 1.00 19.05
C MET A 99 32.51 1.11 19.31
N LYS A 100 33.35 0.85 18.30
CA LYS A 100 34.81 1.06 18.41
C LYS A 100 35.21 2.52 18.59
N GLU A 101 34.43 3.46 18.06
CA GLU A 101 34.62 4.90 18.25
C GLU A 101 34.10 5.40 19.60
N THR A 102 33.24 4.61 20.28
CA THR A 102 32.62 4.96 21.57
C THR A 102 33.32 4.28 22.76
N GLU A 103 34.17 3.27 22.51
CA GLU A 103 35.12 2.74 23.50
C GLU A 103 36.32 3.69 23.64
N ILE A 104 36.18 4.68 24.54
CA ILE A 104 37.27 5.40 25.21
C ILE A 104 37.40 4.83 26.61
#